data_AF-A0AAV3UWI2-F1
#
_entry.id   AF-A0AAV3UWI2-F1
#
_cell.length_a   1.000
_cell.length_b   1.000
_cell.length_c   1.000
_cell.angle_alpha   90.00
_cell.angle_beta   90.00
_cell.angle_gamma   90.00
#
_symmetry.space_group_name_H-M   'P 1'
#
loop_
_entity.id
_entity.type
_entity.pdbx_description
1 polymer ?
#
loop_
_entity_poly.entity_id
_entity_poly.type
_entity_poly.pdbx_seq_one_letter_code
_entity_poly.pdbx_strand_id
1 'polypeptide(L)'
;MTKSISLNKIGAGYLWRFWFIAIAAWALQLFVSYALVEWHCARPEAFSEQTLQWLVGTLTIVCLATAVVNLIYALSYYRLLKQQESDHARETFMVAGACFMSGFLAVAILVQGWPSLLLAACSSAGG
;
A
#
# COMPACT_ATOMS: atom_id res chain seq x y z
N MET A 1 -11.19 22.65 12.56
CA MET A 1 -10.08 22.72 13.54
C MET A 1 -9.06 21.64 13.22
N THR A 2 -8.08 21.95 12.37
CA THR A 2 -6.92 21.09 12.16
C THR A 2 -5.95 21.34 13.32
N LYS A 3 -5.83 20.38 14.25
CA LYS A 3 -4.80 20.41 15.29
C LYS A 3 -3.46 20.60 14.60
N SER A 4 -2.79 21.71 14.89
CA SER A 4 -1.38 21.91 14.52
C SER A 4 -0.57 20.84 15.24
N ILE A 5 -0.28 19.75 14.53
CA ILE A 5 0.60 18.72 15.04
C ILE A 5 1.97 19.40 15.16
N SER A 6 2.40 19.63 16.40
CA SER A 6 3.70 20.23 16.70
C SER A 6 4.80 19.35 16.10
N LEU A 7 5.43 19.81 15.01
CA LEU A 7 6.54 19.12 14.33
C LEU A 7 7.71 18.84 15.27
N ASN A 8 7.89 19.67 16.31
CA ASN A 8 8.95 19.53 17.31
C ASN A 8 8.91 18.25 18.16
N LYS A 9 7.82 17.45 18.08
CA LYS A 9 7.70 16.15 18.77
C LYS A 9 7.77 14.95 17.83
N ILE A 10 7.92 15.17 16.53
CA ILE A 10 7.84 14.11 15.53
C ILE A 10 9.25 13.59 15.27
N GLY A 11 9.74 12.77 16.21
CA GLY A 11 11.00 12.08 16.03
C GLY A 11 10.97 11.15 14.82
N ALA A 12 12.14 10.77 14.31
CA ALA A 12 12.30 9.88 13.14
C ALA A 12 11.44 8.61 13.20
N GLY A 13 11.13 8.09 14.38
CA GLY A 13 10.24 6.93 14.55
C GLY A 13 8.80 7.14 14.07
N TYR A 14 8.28 8.37 14.08
CA TYR A 14 6.96 8.66 13.52
C TYR A 14 6.98 8.67 11.99
N LEU A 15 8.08 9.13 11.38
CA LEU A 15 8.25 9.13 9.92
C LEU A 15 8.35 7.70 9.37
N TRP A 16 8.99 6.81 10.10
CA TRP A 16 9.04 5.38 9.79
C TRP A 16 7.66 4.73 9.72
N ARG A 17 6.65 5.24 10.43
CA ARG A 17 5.29 4.71 10.33
C ARG A 17 4.73 4.84 8.92
N PHE A 18 4.99 5.95 8.22
CA PHE A 18 4.53 6.12 6.84
C PHE A 18 5.13 5.07 5.91
N TRP A 19 6.37 4.67 6.14
CA TRP A 19 7.02 3.59 5.40
C TRP A 19 6.39 2.24 5.72
N PHE A 20 6.26 1.91 7.02
CA PHE A 20 5.71 0.62 7.43
C PHE A 20 4.25 0.43 7.02
N ILE A 21 3.43 1.47 7.07
CA ILE A 21 2.02 1.38 6.66
C ILE A 21 1.90 1.07 5.18
N ALA A 22 2.67 1.74 4.33
CA ALA A 22 2.66 1.48 2.89
C ALA A 22 3.14 0.06 2.57
N ILE A 23 4.22 -0.37 3.20
CA ILE A 23 4.78 -1.73 3.02
C ILE A 23 3.81 -2.79 3.53
N ALA A 24 3.21 -2.60 4.70
CA ALA A 24 2.25 -3.53 5.28
C ALA A 24 0.99 -3.67 4.43
N ALA A 25 0.44 -2.56 3.93
CA ALA A 25 -0.72 -2.58 3.04
C ALA A 25 -0.42 -3.35 1.74
N TRP A 26 0.76 -3.14 1.15
CA TRP A 26 1.20 -3.88 -0.02
C TRP A 26 1.45 -5.38 0.28
N ALA A 27 2.15 -5.70 1.37
CA ALA A 27 2.46 -7.08 1.73
C ALA A 27 1.19 -7.87 2.05
N LEU A 28 0.23 -7.26 2.76
CA LEU A 28 -1.07 -7.87 3.04
C LEU A 28 -1.83 -8.16 1.76
N GLN A 29 -1.87 -7.18 0.83
CA GLN A 29 -2.50 -7.35 -0.47
C GLN A 29 -1.90 -8.53 -1.23
N LEU A 30 -0.57 -8.59 -1.31
CA LEU A 30 0.15 -9.60 -2.07
C LEU A 30 -0.06 -10.99 -1.46
N PHE A 31 0.10 -11.11 -0.14
CA PHE A 31 -0.02 -12.38 0.58
C PHE A 31 -1.42 -12.97 0.45
N VAL A 32 -2.45 -12.16 0.71
CA VAL A 32 -3.85 -12.64 0.68
C VAL A 32 -4.29 -12.95 -0.75
N SER A 33 -3.88 -12.14 -1.73
CA SER A 33 -4.21 -12.41 -3.14
C SER A 33 -3.58 -13.71 -3.64
N TYR A 34 -2.30 -13.96 -3.32
CA TYR A 34 -1.64 -15.22 -3.68
C TYR A 34 -2.22 -16.43 -2.95
N ALA A 35 -2.47 -16.31 -1.63
CA ALA A 35 -3.05 -17.40 -0.86
C ALA A 35 -4.46 -17.77 -1.35
N LEU A 36 -5.27 -16.78 -1.72
CA LEU A 36 -6.60 -17.00 -2.30
C LEU A 36 -6.52 -17.68 -3.67
N VAL A 37 -5.58 -17.27 -4.52
CA VAL A 37 -5.37 -17.90 -5.82
C VAL A 37 -4.89 -19.33 -5.66
N GLU A 38 -3.89 -19.58 -4.83
CA GLU A 38 -3.35 -20.92 -4.58
C GLU A 38 -4.43 -21.87 -4.03
N TRP A 39 -5.24 -21.38 -3.08
CA TRP A 39 -6.38 -22.12 -2.58
C TRP A 39 -7.41 -22.44 -3.68
N HIS A 40 -7.71 -21.47 -4.54
CA HIS A 40 -8.64 -21.67 -5.65
C HIS A 40 -8.11 -22.66 -6.69
N CYS A 41 -6.81 -22.58 -7.06
CA CYS A 41 -6.22 -23.56 -7.98
C CYS A 41 -6.22 -24.97 -7.39
N ALA A 42 -6.02 -25.12 -6.06
CA ALA A 42 -6.04 -26.42 -5.40
C ALA A 42 -7.46 -27.01 -5.23
N ARG A 43 -8.51 -26.17 -5.22
CA ARG A 43 -9.91 -26.58 -5.05
C ARG A 43 -10.85 -25.72 -5.92
N PRO A 44 -10.92 -25.98 -7.23
CA PRO A 44 -11.72 -25.17 -8.15
C PRO A 44 -13.22 -25.21 -7.86
N GLU A 45 -13.73 -26.27 -7.20
CA GLU A 45 -15.16 -26.40 -6.87
C GLU A 45 -15.60 -25.63 -5.61
N ALA A 46 -14.67 -25.10 -4.81
CA ALA A 46 -15.00 -24.46 -3.54
C ALA A 46 -15.48 -23.00 -3.67
N PHE A 47 -15.11 -22.30 -4.75
CA PHE A 47 -15.42 -20.88 -4.96
C PHE A 47 -15.67 -20.58 -6.43
N SER A 48 -16.68 -19.75 -6.72
CA SER A 48 -16.85 -19.20 -8.07
C SER A 48 -15.80 -18.13 -8.37
N GLU A 49 -15.31 -18.08 -9.62
CA GLU A 49 -14.32 -17.08 -10.08
C GLU A 49 -14.77 -15.65 -9.78
N GLN A 50 -16.07 -15.38 -9.88
CA GLN A 50 -16.66 -14.08 -9.60
C GLN A 50 -16.50 -13.68 -8.12
N THR A 51 -16.65 -14.62 -7.18
CA THR A 51 -16.48 -14.36 -5.74
C THR A 51 -15.02 -14.07 -5.42
N LEU A 52 -14.08 -14.78 -6.06
CA LEU A 52 -12.65 -14.55 -5.92
C LEU A 52 -12.25 -13.16 -6.42
N GLN A 53 -12.76 -12.76 -7.60
CA GLN A 53 -12.53 -11.42 -8.15
C GLN A 53 -13.06 -10.32 -7.24
N TRP A 54 -14.25 -10.50 -6.65
CA TRP A 54 -14.81 -9.54 -5.69
C TRP A 54 -14.00 -9.44 -4.41
N LEU A 55 -13.53 -10.57 -3.86
CA LEU A 55 -12.69 -10.60 -2.65
C LEU A 55 -11.35 -9.89 -2.90
N VAL A 56 -10.64 -10.28 -3.95
CA VAL A 56 -9.36 -9.66 -4.31
C VAL A 56 -9.55 -8.20 -4.67
N GLY A 57 -10.60 -7.85 -5.43
CA GLY A 57 -10.90 -6.47 -5.79
C GLY A 57 -11.18 -5.60 -4.57
N THR A 58 -11.98 -6.09 -3.62
CA THR A 58 -12.28 -5.36 -2.38
C THR A 58 -11.01 -5.15 -1.55
N LEU A 59 -10.18 -6.19 -1.40
CA LEU A 59 -8.90 -6.08 -0.69
C LEU A 59 -7.97 -5.07 -1.37
N THR A 60 -7.89 -5.12 -2.71
CA THR A 60 -7.09 -4.19 -3.53
C THR A 60 -7.53 -2.76 -3.26
N ILE A 61 -8.84 -2.48 -3.27
CA ILE A 61 -9.39 -1.16 -3.02
C ILE A 61 -9.05 -0.68 -1.60
N VAL A 62 -9.17 -1.54 -0.59
CA VAL A 62 -8.84 -1.19 0.81
C VAL A 62 -7.35 -0.89 0.97
N CYS A 63 -6.47 -1.72 0.42
CA CYS A 63 -5.03 -1.52 0.46
C CYS A 63 -4.60 -0.28 -0.33
N LEU A 64 -5.20 -0.03 -1.49
CA LEU A 64 -4.98 1.18 -2.29
C LEU A 64 -5.44 2.42 -1.54
N ALA A 65 -6.64 2.41 -0.96
CA ALA A 65 -7.15 3.52 -0.17
C ALA A 65 -6.20 3.84 1.00
N THR A 66 -5.69 2.81 1.67
CA THR A 66 -4.70 2.97 2.75
C THR A 66 -3.41 3.61 2.24
N ALA A 67 -2.87 3.16 1.10
CA ALA A 67 -1.67 3.73 0.48
C ALA A 67 -1.88 5.19 0.03
N VAL A 68 -3.04 5.52 -0.54
CA VAL A 68 -3.41 6.87 -0.97
C VAL A 68 -3.56 7.81 0.23
N VAL A 69 -4.26 7.39 1.28
CA VAL A 69 -4.40 8.16 2.53
C VAL A 69 -3.02 8.41 3.14
N ASN A 70 -2.16 7.38 3.19
CA ASN A 70 -0.79 7.50 3.68
C ASN A 70 0.05 8.49 2.84
N LEU A 71 -0.10 8.46 1.52
CA LEU A 71 0.54 9.41 0.60
C LEU A 71 0.06 10.85 0.83
N ILE A 72 -1.25 11.06 1.03
CA ILE A 72 -1.81 12.38 1.32
C ILE A 72 -1.22 12.92 2.63
N TYR A 73 -1.16 12.10 3.68
CA TYR A 73 -0.56 12.52 4.95
C TYR A 73 0.94 12.83 4.81
N ALA A 74 1.69 11.99 4.10
CA ALA A 74 3.11 12.22 3.84
C ALA A 74 3.35 13.51 3.04
N LEU A 75 2.53 13.80 2.03
CA LEU A 75 2.60 15.03 1.24
C LEU A 75 2.23 16.28 2.05
N SER A 76 1.17 16.21 2.85
CA SER A 76 0.81 17.30 3.77
C SER A 76 1.95 17.59 4.74
N TYR A 77 2.59 16.54 5.27
CA TYR A 77 3.73 16.66 6.16
C TYR A 77 4.97 17.25 5.46
N TYR A 78 5.26 16.81 4.24
CA TYR A 78 6.33 17.36 3.42
C TYR A 78 6.15 18.86 3.15
N ARG A 79 4.92 19.30 2.86
CA ARG A 79 4.61 20.72 2.63
C ARG A 79 4.83 21.56 3.90
N LEU A 80 4.45 21.03 5.07
CA LEU A 80 4.67 21.69 6.35
C LEU A 80 6.17 21.81 6.67
N LEU A 81 6.94 20.74 6.48
CA LEU A 81 8.40 20.75 6.64
C LEU A 81 9.06 21.76 5.70
N LYS A 82 8.65 21.81 4.42
CA LYS A 82 9.19 22.75 3.45
C LYS A 82 8.91 24.22 3.81
N GLN A 83 7.81 24.50 4.50
CA GLN A 83 7.49 25.85 5.00
C GLN A 83 8.30 26.25 6.22
N GLN A 84 8.72 25.30 7.06
CA GLN A 84 9.67 25.56 8.13
C GLN A 84 11.10 25.43 7.58
N GLU A 85 11.64 26.55 7.10
CA GLU A 85 13.01 26.72 6.60
C GLU A 85 14.06 26.44 7.71
N SER A 86 14.13 25.19 8.15
CA SER A 86 14.96 24.70 9.24
C SER A 86 15.72 23.47 8.79
N ASP A 87 16.88 23.24 9.42
CA ASP A 87 17.95 22.28 9.09
C ASP A 87 17.55 20.79 9.18
N HIS A 88 16.30 20.45 8.86
CA HIS A 88 15.71 19.11 8.94
C HIS A 88 15.89 18.32 7.65
N ALA A 89 17.08 18.38 7.04
CA ALA A 89 17.41 17.67 5.79
C ALA A 89 17.11 16.17 5.87
N ARG A 90 17.35 15.54 7.04
CA ARG A 90 17.09 14.11 7.27
C ARG A 90 15.59 13.78 7.25
N GLU A 91 14.76 14.62 7.84
CA GLU A 91 13.30 14.40 7.91
C GLU A 91 12.65 14.62 6.55
N THR A 92 13.11 15.64 5.83
CA THR A 92 12.71 15.91 4.45
C THR A 92 13.04 14.73 3.53
N PHE A 93 14.23 14.13 3.66
CA PHE A 93 14.59 12.92 2.91
C PHE A 93 13.69 11.73 3.25
N MET A 94 13.44 11.47 4.54
CA MET A 94 12.59 10.36 4.98
C MET A 94 11.15 10.50 4.47
N VAL A 95 10.59 11.70 4.48
CA VAL A 95 9.22 11.98 4.03
C VAL A 95 9.12 11.92 2.51
N ALA A 96 10.10 12.49 1.79
CA ALA A 96 10.15 12.40 0.33
C ALA A 96 10.25 10.93 -0.12
N GLY A 97 11.07 10.12 0.56
CA GLY A 97 11.14 8.69 0.32
C GLY A 97 9.83 7.97 0.65
N ALA A 98 9.14 8.33 1.74
CA ALA A 98 7.83 7.78 2.08
C ALA A 98 6.77 8.07 1.01
N CYS A 99 6.78 9.29 0.45
CA CYS A 99 5.91 9.67 -0.66
C CYS A 99 6.20 8.84 -1.91
N PHE A 100 7.49 8.72 -2.29
CA PHE A 100 7.89 7.93 -3.45
C PHE A 100 7.51 6.45 -3.29
N MET A 101 7.82 5.87 -2.13
CA MET A 101 7.47 4.48 -1.82
C MET A 101 5.97 4.24 -1.78
N SER A 102 5.18 5.13 -1.16
CA SER A 102 3.72 4.99 -1.15
C SER A 102 3.13 5.10 -2.56
N GLY A 103 3.64 6.00 -3.39
CA GLY A 103 3.22 6.11 -4.80
C GLY A 103 3.57 4.86 -5.59
N PHE A 104 4.80 4.37 -5.47
CA PHE A 104 5.25 3.14 -6.13
C PHE A 104 4.42 1.93 -5.69
N LEU A 105 4.21 1.75 -4.39
CA LEU A 105 3.44 0.62 -3.84
C LEU A 105 1.95 0.72 -4.20
N ALA A 106 1.37 1.91 -4.30
CA ALA A 106 0.00 2.08 -4.81
C ALA A 106 -0.13 1.58 -6.26
N VAL A 107 0.85 1.90 -7.11
CA VAL A 107 0.90 1.38 -8.48
C VAL A 107 1.11 -0.13 -8.48
N ALA A 108 2.00 -0.65 -7.62
CA ALA A 108 2.23 -2.09 -7.50
C ALA A 108 0.95 -2.83 -7.07
N ILE A 109 0.19 -2.30 -6.11
CA ILE A 109 -1.10 -2.84 -5.68
C ILE A 109 -2.10 -2.90 -6.84
N LEU A 110 -2.17 -1.85 -7.67
CA LEU A 110 -3.06 -1.81 -8.83
C LEU A 110 -2.67 -2.85 -9.90
N VAL A 111 -1.38 -2.94 -10.21
CA VAL A 111 -0.89 -3.91 -11.20
C VAL A 111 -1.08 -5.34 -10.69
N GLN A 112 -0.76 -5.60 -9.42
CA GLN A 112 -0.84 -6.95 -8.83
C GLN A 112 -2.27 -7.37 -8.47
N GLY A 113 -3.18 -6.41 -8.25
CA GLY A 113 -4.61 -6.67 -8.08
C GLY A 113 -5.34 -6.94 -9.40
N TRP A 114 -4.64 -6.88 -10.55
CA TRP A 114 -5.25 -7.11 -11.85
C TRP A 114 -5.64 -8.60 -12.00
N PRO A 115 -6.94 -8.93 -12.10
CA PRO A 115 -7.42 -10.32 -12.07
C PRO A 115 -6.78 -11.20 -13.15
N SER A 116 -6.46 -10.63 -14.30
CA SER A 116 -5.85 -11.35 -15.43
C SER A 116 -4.48 -11.93 -15.10
N LEU A 117 -3.70 -11.29 -14.21
CA LEU A 117 -2.40 -11.80 -13.78
C LEU A 117 -2.53 -12.91 -12.74
N LEU A 118 -3.57 -12.83 -11.90
CA LEU A 118 -3.86 -13.82 -10.85
C LEU A 118 -4.43 -15.12 -11.44
N LEU A 119 -5.31 -15.01 -12.44
CA LEU A 119 -5.88 -16.17 -13.14
C LEU A 119 -4.87 -16.86 -14.06
N ALA A 120 -3.92 -16.10 -14.65
CA ALA A 120 -2.82 -16.68 -15.42
C ALA A 120 -1.92 -17.61 -14.58
N ALA A 121 -1.79 -17.36 -13.27
CA ALA A 121 -1.01 -18.20 -12.37
C ALA A 121 -1.63 -19.61 -12.19
N CYS A 122 -2.97 -19.74 -12.16
CA CYS A 122 -3.60 -21.07 -12.14
C CYS A 122 -3.40 -21.83 -13.47
N SER A 123 -3.40 -21.14 -14.62
CA SER A 123 -3.18 -21.79 -15.92
C SER A 123 -1.74 -22.29 -16.09
N SER A 124 -0.75 -21.67 -15.43
CA SER A 124 0.64 -22.12 -15.48
C SER A 124 0.98 -23.22 -14.47
N ALA A 125 0.17 -23.39 -13.42
CA ALA A 125 0.37 -24.42 -12.39
C ALA A 125 -0.30 -25.76 -12.72
N GLY A 126 -1.13 -25.81 -13.77
CA GLY A 126 -1.85 -27.00 -14.23
C GLY A 126 -1.22 -27.73 -15.43
N GLY A 127 0.08 -27.53 -15.69
CA GLY A 127 0.84 -28.20 -16.74
C GLY A 127 1.61 -29.43 -16.24
#